data_AF-A0A453HJH1-F1
#
_entry.id   AF-A0A453HJH1-F1
#
_cell.length_a   1.000
_cell.length_b   1.000
_cell.length_c   1.000
_cell.angle_alpha   90.00
_cell.angle_beta   90.00
_cell.angle_gamma   90.00
#
_symmetry.space_group_name_H-M   'P 1'
#
loop_
_entity.id
_entity.type
_entity.pdbx_description
1 polymer ?
#
loop_
_entity_poly.entity_id
_entity_poly.type
_entity_poly.pdbx_seq_one_letter_code
_entity_poly.pdbx_strand_id
1 'polypeptide(L)'
;MILGTNDLWDENDPWARFVTNALKAKEFYRRDVQYIVRNGKALIINELTGRVEPKRRWSDGIHQAVEAKEGLKIQADSVIVAQITYQSLFKLYPKLSGMTGTAKTEEKEFLKMFKMPVIEVPTNLPNIRVDLPIQAFATLRGKWQYVREEVESMFQLGRPVLVGTTSVESSEYLSDLLKSRNIPHNVLNARPKYAAREAEIIAQAGRKHAITISTNMAGRGTDIILGGNPKMLAKEIVEDNVLPFLSHDTPDVETEGESTSHKGLSKIKLGPSSLALLAKAAIMAKYVHKSESNEWSFQKAKSAVMESIEMSNTIGLEKLQERVAEVTEMYPLCDAIALAYATVLKDCEIHCFDEGAEVKTLGGLHVIGTSLHESRRIDNQLRGRAGRQGDPGSTRFMVSLQDEMFRKFNLDTEWAVRLISRITDGEDIAIESNAVVKQLLGLQINAEKYYFGIRKNLVEFDEVLEVQRKHIYSLRQVILSGDSESCSEQIFQVHASCS
;
A
#
# COMPACT_ATOMS: atom_id res chain seq x y z
N MET A 1 -55.98 8.25 -1.14
CA MET A 1 -54.53 8.23 -1.45
C MET A 1 -53.95 6.90 -0.99
N ILE A 2 -53.09 6.27 -1.78
CA ILE A 2 -52.52 4.92 -1.51
C ILE A 2 -51.76 4.85 -0.17
N LEU A 3 -51.19 5.98 0.28
CA LEU A 3 -50.38 6.07 1.50
C LEU A 3 -51.14 6.56 2.73
N GLY A 4 -52.38 7.04 2.59
CA GLY A 4 -53.17 7.56 3.71
C GLY A 4 -52.64 8.85 4.37
N THR A 5 -51.52 9.41 3.91
CA THR A 5 -50.92 10.65 4.45
C THR A 5 -51.27 11.87 3.59
N ASN A 6 -51.34 13.03 4.23
CA ASN A 6 -51.58 14.33 3.55
C ASN A 6 -50.28 15.09 3.27
N ASP A 7 -49.19 14.74 3.97
CA ASP A 7 -47.85 15.29 3.77
C ASP A 7 -46.84 14.13 3.71
N LEU A 8 -45.94 14.19 2.73
CA LEU A 8 -44.87 13.21 2.58
C LEU A 8 -43.65 13.56 3.44
N TRP A 9 -43.56 14.79 3.93
CA TRP A 9 -42.43 15.33 4.70
C TRP A 9 -42.69 15.41 6.21
N ASP A 10 -43.75 14.75 6.69
CA ASP A 10 -44.05 14.67 8.13
C ASP A 10 -42.85 14.07 8.89
N GLU A 11 -42.41 14.74 9.96
CA GLU A 11 -41.31 14.27 10.81
C GLU A 11 -41.65 12.97 11.55
N ASN A 12 -42.93 12.73 11.83
CA ASN A 12 -43.40 11.54 12.53
C ASN A 12 -43.64 10.34 11.59
N ASP A 13 -43.87 10.61 10.30
CA ASP A 13 -44.06 9.57 9.26
C ASP A 13 -43.42 9.98 7.91
N PRO A 14 -42.08 9.97 7.81
CA PRO A 14 -41.35 10.57 6.68
C PRO A 14 -41.33 9.68 5.43
N TRP A 15 -42.48 9.57 4.74
CA TRP A 15 -42.64 8.81 3.49
C TRP A 15 -41.77 9.32 2.34
N ALA A 16 -41.47 10.62 2.29
CA ALA A 16 -40.69 11.23 1.21
C ALA A 16 -39.33 10.53 1.03
N ARG A 17 -38.67 10.15 2.13
CA ARG A 17 -37.38 9.45 2.08
C ARG A 17 -37.52 8.08 1.42
N PHE A 18 -38.51 7.30 1.83
CA PHE A 18 -38.75 5.96 1.29
C PHE A 18 -39.16 5.97 -0.17
N VAL A 19 -40.06 6.88 -0.57
CA VAL A 19 -40.49 7.04 -1.96
C VAL A 19 -39.32 7.46 -2.85
N THR A 20 -38.51 8.43 -2.40
CA THR A 20 -37.32 8.88 -3.13
C THR A 20 -36.31 7.76 -3.31
N ASN A 21 -36.07 6.97 -2.26
CA ASN A 21 -35.16 5.84 -2.33
C ASN A 21 -35.69 4.71 -3.22
N ALA A 22 -37.00 4.44 -3.20
CA ALA A 22 -37.64 3.47 -4.08
C ALA A 22 -37.50 3.88 -5.56
N LEU A 23 -37.69 5.17 -5.88
CA LEU A 23 -37.47 5.71 -7.22
C LEU A 23 -35.99 5.59 -7.62
N LYS A 24 -35.06 5.95 -6.74
CA LYS A 24 -33.62 5.80 -7.00
C LYS A 24 -33.26 4.34 -7.28
N ALA A 25 -33.71 3.42 -6.42
CA ALA A 25 -33.50 1.98 -6.58
C ALA A 25 -34.09 1.46 -7.90
N LYS A 26 -35.25 1.96 -8.31
CA LYS A 26 -35.89 1.59 -9.57
C LYS A 26 -35.06 2.03 -10.79
N GLU A 27 -34.69 3.31 -10.84
CA GLU A 27 -34.13 3.93 -12.04
C GLU A 27 -32.59 3.80 -12.17
N PHE A 28 -31.86 3.97 -11.06
CA PHE A 28 -30.39 4.04 -11.06
C PHE A 28 -29.69 2.73 -10.70
N TYR A 29 -30.36 1.83 -9.96
CA TYR A 29 -29.77 0.57 -9.53
C TYR A 29 -30.37 -0.57 -10.35
N ARG A 30 -29.64 -0.99 -11.39
CA ARG A 30 -30.06 -2.06 -12.30
C ARG A 30 -29.40 -3.37 -11.91
N ARG A 31 -30.20 -4.42 -11.91
CA ARG A 31 -29.73 -5.79 -11.73
C ARG A 31 -28.77 -6.16 -12.86
N ASP A 32 -27.76 -6.95 -12.52
CA ASP A 32 -26.66 -7.41 -13.36
C ASP A 32 -25.72 -6.28 -13.87
N VAL A 33 -25.90 -5.05 -13.38
CA VAL A 33 -24.99 -3.92 -13.62
C VAL A 33 -24.40 -3.43 -12.30
N GLN A 34 -25.25 -2.87 -11.42
CA GLN A 34 -24.80 -2.37 -10.10
C GLN A 34 -24.83 -3.45 -9.01
N TYR A 35 -25.66 -4.48 -9.18
CA TYR A 35 -25.77 -5.59 -8.22
C TYR A 35 -26.29 -6.86 -8.86
N ILE A 36 -26.08 -7.98 -8.17
CA ILE A 36 -26.70 -9.27 -8.49
C ILE A 36 -27.50 -9.78 -7.30
N VAL A 37 -28.51 -10.60 -7.57
CA VAL A 37 -29.27 -11.30 -6.53
C VAL A 37 -28.76 -12.73 -6.44
N ARG A 38 -28.19 -13.14 -5.31
CA ARG A 38 -27.71 -14.50 -5.06
C ARG A 38 -28.01 -14.93 -3.63
N ASN A 39 -28.47 -16.17 -3.45
CA ASN A 39 -28.85 -16.73 -2.14
C ASN A 39 -29.82 -15.83 -1.35
N GLY A 40 -30.78 -15.21 -2.03
CA GLY A 40 -31.77 -14.32 -1.41
C GLY A 40 -31.20 -12.98 -0.90
N LYS A 41 -30.01 -12.57 -1.36
CA LYS A 41 -29.37 -11.28 -1.01
C LYS A 41 -29.01 -10.49 -2.26
N ALA A 42 -29.15 -9.16 -2.19
CA ALA A 42 -28.61 -8.24 -3.19
C ALA A 42 -27.12 -7.99 -2.87
N LEU A 43 -26.22 -8.39 -3.76
CA LEU A 43 -24.77 -8.23 -3.61
C LEU A 43 -24.28 -7.17 -4.60
N ILE A 44 -23.55 -6.17 -4.10
CA ILE A 44 -23.07 -5.04 -4.90
C ILE A 44 -21.95 -5.53 -5.82
N ILE A 45 -21.98 -5.08 -7.08
CA ILE A 45 -20.87 -5.21 -8.01
C ILE A 45 -20.07 -3.92 -7.97
N ASN A 46 -18.76 -4.02 -7.78
CA ASN A 46 -17.87 -2.89 -7.89
C ASN A 46 -17.66 -2.56 -9.38
N GLU A 47 -18.14 -1.40 -9.80
CA GLU A 47 -18.11 -0.94 -11.20
C GLU A 47 -16.70 -0.91 -11.81
N LEU A 48 -15.66 -0.69 -11.00
CA LEU A 48 -14.28 -0.61 -11.46
C LEU A 48 -13.64 -1.98 -11.69
N THR A 49 -14.08 -3.00 -10.94
CA THR A 49 -13.42 -4.32 -10.95
C THR A 49 -14.31 -5.44 -11.49
N GLY A 50 -15.62 -5.20 -11.65
CA GLY A 50 -16.62 -6.21 -11.98
C GLY A 50 -16.81 -7.27 -10.89
N ARG A 51 -16.18 -7.11 -9.72
CA ARG A 51 -16.21 -8.09 -8.62
C ARG A 51 -17.37 -7.83 -7.67
N VAL A 52 -17.91 -8.91 -7.13
CA VAL A 52 -18.98 -8.89 -6.14
C VAL A 52 -18.41 -8.58 -4.76
N GLU A 53 -18.98 -7.61 -4.05
CA GLU A 53 -18.57 -7.17 -2.71
C GLU A 53 -19.60 -7.60 -1.64
N PRO A 54 -19.52 -8.82 -1.10
CA PRO A 54 -20.60 -9.39 -0.28
C PRO A 54 -20.80 -8.74 1.08
N LYS A 55 -19.80 -8.00 1.58
CA LYS A 55 -19.87 -7.28 2.87
C LYS A 55 -20.36 -5.84 2.73
N ARG A 56 -20.52 -5.33 1.51
CA ARG A 56 -20.87 -3.93 1.26
C ARG A 56 -22.38 -3.78 1.14
N ARG A 57 -22.94 -2.72 1.73
CA ARG A 57 -24.32 -2.28 1.57
C ARG A 57 -24.32 -0.81 1.14
N TRP A 58 -25.36 -0.37 0.43
CA TRP A 58 -25.55 1.06 0.16
C TRP A 58 -26.20 1.73 1.38
N SER A 59 -25.78 2.96 1.68
CA SER A 59 -26.26 3.74 2.82
C SER A 59 -27.64 4.37 2.57
N ASP A 60 -28.15 5.10 3.58
CA ASP A 60 -29.36 5.93 3.52
C ASP A 60 -30.64 5.20 3.11
N GLY A 61 -30.76 3.90 3.40
CA GLY A 61 -31.95 3.12 3.06
C GLY A 61 -32.03 2.66 1.60
N ILE A 62 -31.01 2.93 0.77
CA ILE A 62 -31.01 2.53 -0.65
C ILE A 62 -30.93 1.01 -0.80
N HIS A 63 -30.16 0.34 0.05
CA HIS A 63 -30.03 -1.11 -0.03
C HIS A 63 -31.35 -1.82 0.30
N GLN A 64 -32.10 -1.29 1.24
CA GLN A 64 -33.44 -1.74 1.60
C GLN A 64 -34.44 -1.49 0.48
N ALA A 65 -34.33 -0.34 -0.21
CA ALA A 65 -35.15 -0.05 -1.37
C ALA A 65 -34.87 -1.02 -2.53
N VAL A 66 -33.61 -1.43 -2.74
CA VAL A 66 -33.24 -2.47 -3.71
C VAL A 66 -33.71 -3.86 -3.26
N GLU A 67 -33.55 -4.20 -1.98
CA GLU A 67 -34.09 -5.44 -1.39
C GLU A 67 -35.62 -5.51 -1.59
N ALA A 68 -36.35 -4.42 -1.32
CA ALA A 68 -37.79 -4.32 -1.52
C ALA A 68 -38.19 -4.41 -3.01
N LYS A 69 -37.45 -3.73 -3.90
CA LYS A 69 -37.64 -3.78 -5.37
C LYS A 69 -37.56 -5.22 -5.89
N GLU A 70 -36.63 -6.02 -5.37
CA GLU A 70 -36.41 -7.41 -5.79
C GLU A 70 -37.23 -8.43 -4.98
N GLY A 71 -38.09 -7.98 -4.05
CA GLY A 71 -38.89 -8.86 -3.19
C GLY A 71 -38.07 -9.68 -2.18
N LEU A 72 -36.88 -9.20 -1.80
CA LEU A 72 -35.99 -9.84 -0.85
C LEU A 72 -36.36 -9.49 0.60
N LYS A 73 -35.88 -10.30 1.55
CA LYS A 73 -36.02 -10.00 2.98
C LYS A 73 -35.23 -8.74 3.31
N ILE A 74 -35.94 -7.67 3.63
CA ILE A 74 -35.35 -6.37 4.00
C ILE A 74 -34.59 -6.54 5.31
N GLN A 75 -33.31 -6.18 5.28
CA GLN A 75 -32.46 -6.16 6.47
C GLN A 75 -32.47 -4.76 7.09
N ALA A 76 -32.36 -4.69 8.42
CA ALA A 76 -32.33 -3.43 9.15
C ALA A 76 -31.18 -2.52 8.67
N ASP A 77 -31.39 -1.21 8.76
CA ASP A 77 -30.34 -0.23 8.47
C ASP A 77 -29.11 -0.48 9.35
N SER A 78 -27.94 -0.43 8.72
CA SER A 78 -26.69 -0.30 9.45
C SER A 78 -26.63 1.11 10.03
N VAL A 79 -26.95 1.24 11.31
CA VAL A 79 -26.89 2.51 12.04
C VAL A 79 -25.46 2.77 12.49
N ILE A 80 -24.98 3.99 12.31
CA ILE A 80 -23.68 4.42 12.82
C ILE A 80 -23.80 4.58 14.35
N VAL A 81 -23.23 3.63 15.10
CA VAL A 81 -23.25 3.66 16.58
C VAL A 81 -22.27 4.69 17.13
N ALA A 82 -21.11 4.83 16.48
CA ALA A 82 -20.09 5.81 16.83
C ALA A 82 -19.24 6.13 15.60
N GLN A 83 -18.79 7.37 15.51
CA GLN A 83 -17.87 7.85 14.49
C GLN A 83 -16.98 8.91 15.13
N ILE A 84 -15.76 9.06 14.62
CA ILE A 84 -14.86 10.17 14.92
C ILE A 84 -13.94 10.38 13.71
N THR A 85 -13.60 11.62 13.39
CA THR A 85 -12.61 11.89 12.35
C THR A 85 -11.19 11.70 12.89
N TYR A 86 -10.22 11.44 12.02
CA TYR A 86 -8.82 11.37 12.44
C TYR A 86 -8.35 12.68 13.08
N GLN A 87 -8.83 13.80 12.58
CA GLN A 87 -8.51 15.13 13.07
C GLN A 87 -8.92 15.29 14.54
N SER A 88 -10.18 15.03 14.87
CA SER A 88 -10.65 15.13 16.25
C SER A 88 -10.10 14.02 17.12
N LEU A 89 -9.87 12.81 16.59
CA LEU A 89 -9.21 11.72 17.31
C LEU A 89 -7.80 12.11 17.78
N PHE A 90 -6.96 12.63 16.89
CA PHE A 90 -5.59 12.99 17.25
C PHE A 90 -5.51 14.19 18.20
N LYS A 91 -6.50 15.10 18.18
CA LYS A 91 -6.61 16.19 19.17
C LYS A 91 -6.84 15.71 20.60
N LEU A 92 -7.32 14.47 20.81
CA LEU A 92 -7.53 13.91 22.15
C LEU A 92 -6.22 13.55 22.86
N TYR A 93 -5.12 13.36 22.11
CA TYR A 93 -3.84 12.98 22.69
C TYR A 93 -3.19 14.18 23.40
N PRO A 94 -2.75 14.04 24.67
CA PRO A 94 -2.11 15.15 25.40
C PRO A 94 -0.83 15.67 24.72
N LYS A 95 -0.14 14.79 24.01
CA LYS A 95 1.06 15.10 23.24
C LYS A 95 0.95 14.44 21.87
N LEU A 96 1.11 15.24 20.83
CA LEU A 96 1.09 14.77 19.44
C LEU A 96 2.43 15.11 18.77
N SER A 97 3.04 14.11 18.16
CA SER A 97 4.24 14.24 17.33
C SER A 97 4.09 13.37 16.08
N GLY A 98 4.82 13.71 15.02
CA GLY A 98 4.78 12.96 13.78
C GLY A 98 6.08 13.12 13.01
N MET A 99 6.39 12.13 12.18
CA MET A 99 7.56 12.13 11.30
C MET A 99 7.15 11.78 9.89
N THR A 100 7.70 12.49 8.90
CA THR A 100 7.51 12.22 7.48
C THR A 100 8.53 13.00 6.68
N GLY A 101 8.94 12.48 5.53
CA GLY A 101 9.88 13.16 4.62
C GLY A 101 9.29 14.33 3.84
N THR A 102 7.97 14.55 3.91
CA THR A 102 7.28 15.50 3.02
C THR A 102 6.23 16.36 3.74
N ALA A 103 6.45 16.73 5.01
CA ALA A 103 5.47 17.53 5.76
C ALA A 103 5.51 19.03 5.43
N LYS A 104 6.64 19.54 4.92
CA LYS A 104 6.86 20.98 4.80
C LYS A 104 5.84 21.70 3.92
N THR A 105 5.31 21.02 2.88
CA THR A 105 4.27 21.57 2.01
C THR A 105 2.94 21.83 2.75
N GLU A 106 2.63 21.01 3.76
CA GLU A 106 1.38 21.06 4.52
C GLU A 106 1.53 21.76 5.88
N GLU A 107 2.64 22.47 6.12
CA GLU A 107 2.95 23.10 7.40
C GLU A 107 1.82 24.00 7.91
N LYS A 108 1.20 24.77 7.02
CA LYS A 108 0.08 25.65 7.38
C LYS A 108 -1.14 24.85 7.85
N GLU A 109 -1.41 23.68 7.26
CA GLU A 109 -2.50 22.79 7.66
C GLU A 109 -2.20 22.20 9.05
N PHE A 110 -0.98 21.69 9.26
CA PHE A 110 -0.55 21.15 10.56
C PHE A 110 -0.61 22.19 11.68
N LEU A 111 -0.12 23.41 11.42
CA LEU A 111 -0.12 24.49 12.40
C LEU A 111 -1.54 24.94 12.73
N LYS A 112 -2.41 25.07 11.72
CA LYS A 112 -3.79 25.52 11.95
C LYS A 112 -4.62 24.46 12.67
N MET A 113 -4.50 23.19 12.28
CA MET A 113 -5.37 22.12 12.75
C MET A 113 -4.91 21.48 14.07
N PHE A 114 -3.60 21.27 14.20
CA PHE A 114 -3.00 20.52 15.32
C PHE A 114 -2.08 21.39 16.18
N LYS A 115 -1.87 22.67 15.83
CA LYS A 115 -0.88 23.55 16.47
C LYS A 115 0.53 22.94 16.45
N MET A 116 0.82 22.16 15.42
CA MET A 116 2.09 21.46 15.25
C MET A 116 2.98 22.20 14.25
N PRO A 117 4.14 22.72 14.67
CA PRO A 117 5.14 23.25 13.74
C PRO A 117 5.81 22.11 12.96
N VAL A 118 6.24 22.39 11.73
CA VAL A 118 6.99 21.44 10.91
C VAL A 118 8.45 21.87 10.84
N ILE A 119 9.31 21.09 11.47
CA ILE A 119 10.76 21.30 11.46
C ILE A 119 11.38 20.39 10.41
N GLU A 120 12.14 20.97 9.48
CA GLU A 120 12.90 20.24 8.48
C GLU A 120 14.25 19.83 9.09
N VAL A 121 14.42 18.53 9.32
CA VAL A 121 15.68 17.98 9.84
C VAL A 121 16.65 17.78 8.67
N PRO A 122 17.90 18.26 8.76
CA PRO A 122 18.88 18.08 7.70
C PRO A 122 19.15 16.60 7.44
N THR A 123 19.43 16.25 6.19
CA THR A 123 19.80 14.88 5.84
C THR A 123 21.18 14.53 6.36
N ASN A 124 21.41 13.26 6.71
CA ASN A 124 22.71 12.76 7.17
C ASN A 124 23.82 12.98 6.12
N LEU A 125 23.47 12.78 4.84
CA LEU A 125 24.34 13.02 3.69
C LEU A 125 23.63 13.91 2.66
N PRO A 126 24.37 14.70 1.86
CA PRO A 126 23.78 15.54 0.82
C PRO A 126 23.01 14.71 -0.22
N ASN A 127 21.85 15.20 -0.63
CA ASN A 127 21.07 14.56 -1.69
C ASN A 127 21.69 14.91 -3.06
N ILE A 128 22.18 13.89 -3.78
CA ILE A 128 22.75 14.02 -5.13
C ILE A 128 21.84 13.43 -6.23
N ARG A 129 20.58 13.15 -5.91
CA ARG A 129 19.60 12.61 -6.85
C ARG A 129 19.32 13.60 -7.98
N VAL A 130 19.24 13.09 -9.21
CA VAL A 130 18.90 13.89 -10.39
C VAL A 130 17.43 13.72 -10.73
N ASP A 131 16.64 14.78 -10.53
CA ASP A 131 15.23 14.82 -10.98
C ASP A 131 15.18 15.30 -12.43
N LEU A 132 14.94 14.37 -13.36
CA LEU A 132 14.87 14.63 -14.79
C LEU A 132 13.57 15.37 -15.13
N PRO A 133 13.55 16.14 -16.24
CA PRO A 133 12.35 16.83 -16.69
C PRO A 133 11.16 15.89 -16.89
N ILE A 134 9.95 16.41 -16.64
CA ILE A 134 8.71 15.68 -16.90
C ILE A 134 8.50 15.59 -18.41
N GLN A 135 8.23 14.39 -18.92
CA GLN A 135 7.89 14.16 -20.32
C GLN A 135 6.37 14.01 -20.47
N ALA A 136 5.77 14.87 -21.28
CA ALA A 136 4.34 14.85 -21.55
C ALA A 136 4.03 14.16 -22.88
N PHE A 137 2.96 13.38 -22.95
CA PHE A 137 2.55 12.64 -24.15
C PHE A 137 1.10 12.98 -24.51
N ALA A 138 0.81 13.06 -25.80
CA ALA A 138 -0.56 13.29 -26.26
C ALA A 138 -1.45 12.05 -26.04
N THR A 139 -0.91 10.85 -26.23
CA THR A 139 -1.62 9.57 -26.17
C THR A 139 -1.14 8.71 -25.00
N LEU A 140 -2.00 7.82 -24.48
CA LEU A 140 -1.58 6.79 -23.52
C LEU A 140 -0.62 5.78 -24.17
N ARG A 141 -0.87 5.42 -25.43
CA ARG A 141 -0.06 4.47 -26.18
C ARG A 141 1.40 4.93 -26.28
N GLY A 142 1.64 6.16 -26.71
CA GLY A 142 2.99 6.72 -26.81
C GLY A 142 3.70 6.77 -25.47
N LYS A 143 3.01 7.23 -24.41
CA LYS A 143 3.53 7.20 -23.04
C LYS A 143 4.03 5.80 -22.65
N TRP A 144 3.18 4.78 -22.79
CA TRP A 144 3.53 3.43 -22.36
C TRP A 144 4.65 2.80 -23.19
N GLN A 145 4.72 3.12 -24.49
CA GLN A 145 5.82 2.70 -25.33
C GLN A 145 7.16 3.29 -24.84
N TYR A 146 7.19 4.58 -24.52
CA TYR A 146 8.37 5.24 -23.95
C TYR A 146 8.74 4.72 -22.56
N VAL A 147 7.76 4.50 -21.68
CA VAL A 147 8.00 3.88 -20.36
C VAL A 147 8.67 2.51 -20.52
N ARG A 148 8.15 1.67 -21.42
CA ARG A 148 8.71 0.35 -21.73
C ARG A 148 10.14 0.46 -22.25
N GLU A 149 10.41 1.39 -23.17
CA GLU A 149 11.73 1.61 -23.76
C GLU A 149 12.77 2.10 -22.73
N GLU A 150 12.38 3.00 -21.83
CA GLU A 150 13.28 3.44 -20.75
C GLU A 150 13.55 2.32 -19.76
N VAL A 151 12.54 1.54 -19.38
CA VAL A 151 12.73 0.35 -18.54
C VAL A 151 13.66 -0.67 -19.22
N GLU A 152 13.47 -0.94 -20.51
CA GLU A 152 14.31 -1.85 -21.29
C GLU A 152 15.76 -1.36 -21.36
N SER A 153 15.97 -0.06 -21.62
CA SER A 153 17.31 0.54 -21.66
C SER A 153 18.03 0.43 -20.32
N MET A 154 17.36 0.78 -19.21
CA MET A 154 17.94 0.67 -17.87
C MET A 154 18.21 -0.78 -17.49
N PHE A 155 17.31 -1.71 -17.86
CA PHE A 155 17.50 -3.14 -17.65
C PHE A 155 18.72 -3.68 -18.39
N GLN A 156 18.93 -3.27 -19.65
CA GLN A 156 20.11 -3.65 -20.44
C GLN A 156 21.42 -3.13 -19.82
N LEU A 157 21.40 -1.93 -19.23
CA LEU A 157 22.54 -1.37 -18.48
C LEU A 157 22.77 -2.10 -17.13
N GLY A 158 21.77 -2.82 -16.62
CA GLY A 158 21.79 -3.46 -15.30
C GLY A 158 21.34 -2.56 -14.15
N ARG A 159 20.82 -1.37 -14.46
CA ARG A 159 20.38 -0.41 -13.46
C ARG A 159 18.99 -0.79 -12.90
N PRO A 160 18.79 -0.80 -11.57
CA PRO A 160 17.49 -1.08 -10.98
C PRO A 160 16.47 0.02 -11.29
N VAL A 161 15.22 -0.38 -11.54
CA VAL A 161 14.11 0.51 -11.87
C VAL A 161 12.91 0.26 -10.97
N LEU A 162 12.38 1.34 -10.40
CA LEU A 162 11.09 1.36 -9.73
C LEU A 162 10.09 2.17 -10.56
N VAL A 163 9.02 1.53 -11.03
CA VAL A 163 7.94 2.19 -11.77
C VAL A 163 6.73 2.38 -10.87
N GLY A 164 6.33 3.63 -10.64
CA GLY A 164 5.12 3.99 -9.92
C GLY A 164 3.95 4.21 -10.86
N THR A 165 2.85 3.48 -10.64
CA THR A 165 1.57 3.64 -11.34
C THR A 165 0.50 4.13 -10.37
N THR A 166 -0.63 4.63 -10.88
CA THR A 166 -1.76 5.08 -10.04
C THR A 166 -2.86 4.03 -9.89
N SER A 167 -2.89 3.03 -10.78
CA SER A 167 -3.92 1.98 -10.80
C SER A 167 -3.32 0.59 -11.02
N VAL A 168 -4.02 -0.44 -10.52
CA VAL A 168 -3.67 -1.85 -10.74
C VAL A 168 -3.70 -2.18 -12.24
N GLU A 169 -4.70 -1.71 -12.97
CA GLU A 169 -4.81 -1.89 -14.42
C GLU A 169 -3.57 -1.37 -15.16
N SER A 170 -3.06 -0.19 -14.78
CA SER A 170 -1.85 0.38 -15.38
C SER A 170 -0.61 -0.46 -15.09
N SER A 171 -0.52 -1.05 -13.89
CA SER A 171 0.57 -1.96 -13.52
C SER A 171 0.53 -3.26 -14.31
N GLU A 172 -0.63 -3.88 -14.43
CA GLU A 172 -0.81 -5.11 -15.21
C GLU A 172 -0.54 -4.85 -16.71
N TYR A 173 -1.00 -3.72 -17.24
CA TYR A 173 -0.73 -3.33 -18.62
C TYR A 173 0.78 -3.19 -18.89
N LEU A 174 1.52 -2.50 -18.02
CA LEU A 174 2.98 -2.41 -18.15
C LEU A 174 3.64 -3.79 -17.96
N SER A 175 3.14 -4.60 -17.03
CA SER A 175 3.63 -5.97 -16.81
C SER A 175 3.56 -6.79 -18.09
N ASP A 176 2.43 -6.75 -18.81
CA ASP A 176 2.24 -7.48 -20.06
C ASP A 176 3.15 -6.97 -21.18
N LEU A 177 3.37 -5.65 -21.26
CA LEU A 177 4.35 -5.06 -22.18
C LEU A 177 5.77 -5.56 -21.90
N LEU A 178 6.17 -5.68 -20.63
CA LEU A 178 7.50 -6.19 -20.25
C LEU A 178 7.62 -7.71 -20.46
N LYS A 179 6.56 -8.48 -20.19
CA LYS A 179 6.52 -9.94 -20.48
C LYS A 179 6.73 -10.20 -21.97
N SER A 180 6.12 -9.39 -22.85
CA SER A 180 6.31 -9.51 -24.30
C SER A 180 7.76 -9.35 -24.76
N ARG A 181 8.60 -8.70 -23.95
CA ARG A 181 10.03 -8.47 -24.18
C ARG A 181 10.93 -9.38 -23.35
N ASN A 182 10.37 -10.36 -22.62
CA ASN A 182 11.09 -11.24 -21.69
C ASN A 182 11.88 -10.47 -20.62
N ILE A 183 11.42 -9.29 -20.20
CA ILE A 183 12.04 -8.54 -19.11
C ILE A 183 11.43 -9.02 -17.79
N PRO A 184 12.20 -9.66 -16.90
CA PRO A 184 11.70 -10.07 -15.60
C PRO A 184 11.41 -8.86 -14.71
N HIS A 185 10.28 -8.90 -14.02
CA HIS A 185 9.83 -7.81 -13.16
C HIS A 185 8.88 -8.34 -12.09
N ASN A 186 8.70 -7.55 -11.03
CA ASN A 186 7.74 -7.81 -9.97
C ASN A 186 6.65 -6.74 -9.95
N VAL A 187 5.41 -7.11 -9.69
CA VAL A 187 4.26 -6.19 -9.58
C VAL A 187 3.73 -6.19 -8.15
N LEU A 188 3.54 -5.00 -7.59
CA LEU A 188 3.06 -4.79 -6.22
C LEU A 188 1.77 -3.99 -6.28
N ASN A 189 0.69 -4.58 -5.79
CA ASN A 189 -0.68 -4.10 -5.99
C ASN A 189 -1.32 -3.54 -4.69
N ALA A 190 -0.50 -3.24 -3.67
CA ALA A 190 -0.90 -2.65 -2.39
C ALA A 190 -2.02 -3.40 -1.65
N ARG A 191 -2.06 -4.74 -1.77
CA ARG A 191 -3.08 -5.56 -1.10
C ARG A 191 -2.64 -5.79 0.34
N PRO A 192 -3.44 -5.42 1.37
CA PRO A 192 -3.02 -5.55 2.78
C PRO A 192 -2.58 -6.96 3.18
N LYS A 193 -3.19 -8.00 2.59
CA LYS A 193 -2.83 -9.40 2.82
C LYS A 193 -1.38 -9.73 2.43
N TYR A 194 -0.83 -9.05 1.42
CA TYR A 194 0.49 -9.32 0.86
C TYR A 194 1.54 -8.28 1.29
N ALA A 195 1.25 -7.39 2.23
CA ALA A 195 2.15 -6.30 2.62
C ALA A 195 3.54 -6.78 3.07
N ALA A 196 3.62 -7.90 3.79
CA ALA A 196 4.89 -8.50 4.21
C ALA A 196 5.70 -8.99 3.01
N ARG A 197 5.05 -9.64 2.03
CA ARG A 197 5.72 -10.13 0.82
C ARG A 197 6.14 -8.99 -0.10
N GLU A 198 5.29 -7.97 -0.24
CA GLU A 198 5.64 -6.74 -0.98
C GLU A 198 6.86 -6.05 -0.36
N ALA A 199 6.98 -6.06 0.97
CA ALA A 199 8.15 -5.56 1.67
C ALA A 199 9.41 -6.37 1.33
N GLU A 200 9.35 -7.70 1.31
CA GLU A 200 10.48 -8.56 0.92
C GLU A 200 10.95 -8.27 -0.52
N ILE A 201 10.02 -8.13 -1.47
CA ILE A 201 10.35 -7.79 -2.86
C ILE A 201 11.00 -6.41 -2.94
N ILE A 202 10.45 -5.41 -2.24
CA ILE A 202 10.97 -4.02 -2.24
C ILE A 202 12.34 -3.94 -1.62
N ALA A 203 12.62 -4.71 -0.58
CA ALA A 203 13.94 -4.76 0.03
C ALA A 203 15.03 -5.25 -0.94
N GLN A 204 14.66 -6.00 -1.97
CA GLN A 204 15.56 -6.47 -3.04
C GLN A 204 15.48 -5.64 -4.33
N ALA A 205 14.61 -4.62 -4.40
CA ALA A 205 14.40 -3.82 -5.60
C ALA A 205 15.62 -2.95 -6.00
N GLY A 206 16.62 -2.81 -5.13
CA GLY A 206 17.85 -2.06 -5.40
C GLY A 206 18.99 -2.90 -5.98
N ARG A 207 18.75 -4.19 -6.27
CA ARG A 207 19.74 -5.10 -6.87
C ARG A 207 19.91 -4.87 -8.36
N LYS A 208 21.03 -5.32 -8.91
CA LYS A 208 21.31 -5.19 -10.35
C LYS A 208 20.23 -5.91 -11.17
N HIS A 209 19.80 -5.31 -12.28
CA HIS A 209 18.71 -5.78 -13.15
C HIS A 209 17.32 -5.88 -12.49
N ALA A 210 17.12 -5.40 -11.26
CA ALA A 210 15.82 -5.47 -10.60
C ALA A 210 14.83 -4.47 -11.21
N ILE A 211 13.71 -4.96 -11.73
CA ILE A 211 12.58 -4.14 -12.21
C ILE A 211 11.37 -4.38 -11.31
N THR A 212 10.86 -3.31 -10.70
CA THR A 212 9.73 -3.39 -9.77
C THR A 212 8.65 -2.37 -10.17
N ILE A 213 7.42 -2.83 -10.33
CA ILE A 213 6.24 -2.00 -10.61
C ILE A 213 5.42 -1.91 -9.32
N SER A 214 5.12 -0.69 -8.87
CA SER A 214 4.38 -0.43 -7.64
C SER A 214 3.15 0.42 -7.94
N THR A 215 1.96 -0.10 -7.57
CA THR A 215 0.73 0.68 -7.61
C THR A 215 0.68 1.64 -6.42
N ASN A 216 0.48 2.93 -6.71
CA ASN A 216 0.39 4.04 -5.77
C ASN A 216 1.60 4.11 -4.83
N MET A 217 1.49 3.45 -3.68
CA MET A 217 2.49 3.41 -2.62
C MET A 217 2.71 1.97 -2.11
N ALA A 218 2.51 0.96 -2.95
CA ALA A 218 2.86 -0.42 -2.58
C ALA A 218 4.35 -0.48 -2.18
N GLY A 219 4.67 -1.25 -1.14
CA GLY A 219 6.02 -1.24 -0.56
C GLY A 219 6.34 -0.03 0.33
N ARG A 220 5.34 0.69 0.84
CA ARG A 220 5.55 1.77 1.83
C ARG A 220 6.07 1.20 3.14
N GLY A 221 7.07 1.88 3.71
CA GLY A 221 7.70 1.49 4.98
C GLY A 221 8.97 0.65 4.83
N THR A 222 9.24 0.11 3.63
CA THR A 222 10.47 -0.64 3.36
C THR A 222 11.45 0.19 2.54
N ASP A 223 12.71 0.16 2.95
CA ASP A 223 13.79 0.89 2.29
C ASP A 223 14.39 0.08 1.15
N ILE A 224 14.57 0.73 0.00
CA ILE A 224 15.28 0.17 -1.15
C ILE A 224 16.76 0.53 -0.97
N ILE A 225 17.57 -0.47 -0.64
CA ILE A 225 19.01 -0.35 -0.46
C ILE A 225 19.67 -0.78 -1.77
N LEU A 226 20.62 0.00 -2.28
CA LEU A 226 21.38 -0.39 -3.48
C LEU A 226 22.20 -1.65 -3.18
N GLY A 227 22.05 -2.68 -4.01
CA GLY A 227 22.61 -4.02 -3.76
C GLY A 227 21.70 -4.97 -2.97
N GLY A 228 20.54 -4.50 -2.49
CA GLY A 228 19.56 -5.31 -1.75
C GLY A 228 19.78 -5.33 -0.23
N ASN A 229 18.80 -5.87 0.49
CA ASN A 229 18.89 -6.02 1.94
C ASN A 229 19.52 -7.39 2.30
N PRO A 230 20.71 -7.44 2.92
CA PRO A 230 21.42 -8.69 3.16
C PRO A 230 20.72 -9.60 4.18
N LYS A 231 20.03 -9.03 5.18
CA LYS A 231 19.30 -9.81 6.20
C LYS A 231 18.11 -10.54 5.60
N MET A 232 17.31 -9.83 4.80
CA MET A 232 16.16 -10.43 4.11
C MET A 232 16.61 -11.45 3.05
N LEU A 233 17.74 -11.18 2.38
CA LEU A 233 18.30 -12.08 1.37
C LEU A 233 18.81 -13.39 2.00
N ALA A 234 19.55 -13.29 3.11
CA ALA A 234 20.01 -14.46 3.85
C ALA A 234 18.86 -15.30 4.41
N LYS A 235 17.81 -14.64 4.92
CA LYS A 235 16.58 -15.29 5.36
C LYS A 235 15.96 -16.10 4.22
N GLU A 236 15.77 -15.47 3.05
CA GLU A 236 15.18 -16.11 1.87
C GLU A 236 15.99 -17.33 1.42
N ILE A 237 17.33 -17.24 1.37
CA ILE A 237 18.20 -18.37 1.02
C ILE A 237 18.03 -19.53 2.01
N VAL A 238 17.97 -19.25 3.32
CA VAL A 238 17.79 -20.28 4.34
C VAL A 238 16.41 -20.91 4.22
N GLU A 239 15.35 -20.11 4.05
CA GLU A 239 13.98 -20.59 3.85
C GLU A 239 13.88 -21.51 2.62
N ASP A 240 14.42 -21.09 1.46
CA ASP A 240 14.42 -21.86 0.21
C ASP A 240 15.17 -23.20 0.33
N ASN A 241 16.20 -23.28 1.17
CA ASN A 241 17.00 -24.49 1.35
C ASN A 241 16.52 -25.40 2.48
N VAL A 242 15.72 -24.90 3.42
CA VAL A 242 15.31 -25.64 4.62
C VAL A 242 13.82 -25.99 4.59
N LEU A 243 12.93 -25.06 4.22
CA LEU A 243 11.47 -25.28 4.26
C LEU A 243 11.02 -26.47 3.39
N PRO A 244 11.54 -26.71 2.17
CA PRO A 244 11.13 -27.86 1.37
C PRO A 244 11.40 -29.23 2.02
N PHE A 245 12.30 -29.28 3.01
CA PHE A 245 12.61 -30.49 3.76
C PHE A 245 11.83 -30.61 5.08
N LEU A 246 11.20 -29.53 5.55
CA LEU A 246 10.38 -29.50 6.76
C LEU A 246 8.89 -29.70 6.48
N SER A 247 8.38 -29.19 5.35
CA SER A 247 6.96 -29.32 4.98
C SER A 247 6.80 -29.58 3.49
N HIS A 248 5.95 -30.56 3.15
CA HIS A 248 5.53 -30.84 1.77
C HIS A 248 4.30 -30.02 1.34
N ASP A 249 3.68 -29.28 2.26
CA ASP A 249 2.59 -28.37 1.96
C ASP A 249 3.08 -27.27 1.01
N THR A 250 2.38 -27.08 -0.10
CA THR A 250 2.60 -25.93 -0.96
C THR A 250 2.23 -24.66 -0.23
N PRO A 251 2.99 -23.56 -0.40
CA PRO A 251 2.60 -22.26 0.14
C PRO A 251 1.17 -21.94 -0.29
N ASP A 252 0.32 -21.57 0.66
CA ASP A 252 -1.08 -21.29 0.39
C ASP A 252 -1.17 -20.03 -0.49
N VAL A 253 -1.49 -20.23 -1.77
CA VAL A 253 -1.50 -19.18 -2.82
C VAL A 253 -2.40 -18.01 -2.43
N GLU A 254 -3.43 -18.26 -1.61
CA GLU A 254 -4.33 -17.20 -1.12
C GLU A 254 -3.67 -16.26 -0.10
N THR A 255 -2.73 -16.76 0.70
CA THR A 255 -2.01 -16.00 1.75
C THR A 255 -0.60 -15.57 1.34
N GLU A 256 0.07 -16.33 0.48
CA GLU A 256 1.49 -16.13 0.15
C GLU A 256 1.74 -15.63 -1.29
N GLY A 257 0.75 -15.72 -2.19
CA GLY A 257 0.86 -15.27 -3.58
C GLY A 257 1.64 -16.24 -4.50
N GLU A 258 1.83 -15.86 -5.77
CA GLU A 258 2.67 -16.63 -6.72
C GLU A 258 4.16 -16.57 -6.33
N SER A 259 4.91 -17.63 -6.64
CA SER A 259 6.35 -17.71 -6.39
C SER A 259 7.10 -16.52 -6.97
N THR A 260 7.98 -15.88 -6.19
CA THR A 260 8.78 -14.76 -6.68
C THR A 260 9.65 -15.20 -7.84
N SER A 261 9.43 -14.54 -8.97
CA SER A 261 10.35 -14.63 -10.09
C SER A 261 11.60 -13.80 -9.76
N HIS A 262 12.56 -14.37 -9.02
CA HIS A 262 13.94 -13.85 -8.99
C HIS A 262 14.68 -14.08 -10.33
N LYS A 263 13.98 -14.54 -11.37
CA LYS A 263 14.54 -14.68 -12.72
C LYS A 263 15.15 -13.34 -13.11
N GLY A 264 16.43 -13.33 -13.46
CA GLY A 264 17.16 -12.14 -13.91
C GLY A 264 17.96 -11.40 -12.86
N LEU A 265 17.80 -11.67 -11.56
CA LEU A 265 18.70 -11.12 -10.54
C LEU A 265 20.05 -11.85 -10.55
N SER A 266 21.11 -11.16 -10.15
CA SER A 266 22.44 -11.77 -10.01
C SER A 266 22.40 -12.95 -9.04
N LYS A 267 23.09 -14.04 -9.36
CA LYS A 267 23.20 -15.18 -8.45
C LYS A 267 24.25 -14.89 -7.38
N ILE A 268 23.85 -15.05 -6.13
CA ILE A 268 24.75 -14.90 -4.98
C ILE A 268 25.75 -16.06 -4.99
N LYS A 269 27.02 -15.76 -4.78
CA LYS A 269 28.06 -16.77 -4.62
C LYS A 269 28.26 -17.04 -3.14
N LEU A 270 27.69 -18.14 -2.65
CA LEU A 270 27.90 -18.59 -1.28
C LEU A 270 29.27 -19.27 -1.14
N GLY A 271 29.93 -19.02 -0.01
CA GLY A 271 31.18 -19.68 0.32
C GLY A 271 31.00 -21.18 0.60
N PRO A 272 32.08 -21.99 0.51
CA PRO A 272 32.00 -23.43 0.75
C PRO A 272 31.55 -23.77 2.18
N SER A 273 31.89 -22.94 3.17
CA SER A 273 31.45 -23.10 4.55
C SER A 273 29.93 -22.91 4.70
N SER A 274 29.39 -21.84 4.12
CA SER A 274 27.95 -21.53 4.14
C SER A 274 27.13 -22.61 3.43
N LEU A 275 27.61 -23.12 2.29
CA LEU A 275 26.99 -24.25 1.59
C LEU A 275 26.99 -25.53 2.44
N ALA A 276 28.10 -25.84 3.12
CA ALA A 276 28.19 -27.02 3.98
C ALA A 276 27.23 -26.93 5.18
N LEU A 277 27.11 -25.75 5.80
CA LEU A 277 26.20 -25.52 6.93
C LEU A 277 24.74 -25.51 6.51
N LEU A 278 24.40 -24.91 5.36
CA LEU A 278 23.06 -25.00 4.77
C LEU A 278 22.69 -26.45 4.47
N ALA A 279 23.58 -27.24 3.88
CA ALA A 279 23.36 -28.65 3.63
C ALA A 279 23.16 -29.43 4.95
N LYS A 280 23.94 -29.11 5.99
CA LYS A 280 23.77 -29.70 7.33
C LYS A 280 22.39 -29.38 7.91
N ALA A 281 21.93 -28.13 7.81
CA ALA A 281 20.60 -27.71 8.27
C ALA A 281 19.48 -28.40 7.48
N ALA A 282 19.60 -28.50 6.15
CA ALA A 282 18.63 -29.20 5.30
C ALA A 282 18.54 -30.71 5.61
N ILE A 283 19.68 -31.35 5.87
CA ILE A 283 19.72 -32.75 6.30
C ILE A 283 19.03 -32.92 7.66
N MET A 284 19.32 -32.04 8.63
CA MET A 284 18.66 -32.08 9.94
C MET A 284 17.14 -31.86 9.82
N ALA A 285 16.70 -30.91 9.00
CA ALA A 285 15.29 -30.69 8.70
C ALA A 285 14.61 -31.96 8.19
N LYS A 286 15.25 -32.66 7.23
CA LYS A 286 14.76 -33.93 6.70
C LYS A 286 14.68 -35.04 7.75
N TYR A 287 15.58 -35.06 8.73
CA TYR A 287 15.53 -36.02 9.84
C TYR A 287 14.41 -35.70 10.82
N VAL A 288 14.28 -34.43 11.24
CA VAL A 288 13.22 -33.98 12.15
C VAL A 288 11.83 -34.25 11.57
N HIS A 289 11.64 -33.95 10.29
CA HIS A 289 10.38 -34.25 9.59
C HIS A 289 10.05 -35.76 9.58
N LYS A 290 11.06 -36.64 9.45
CA LYS A 290 10.86 -38.09 9.48
C LYS A 290 10.57 -38.63 10.88
N SER A 291 11.23 -38.10 11.91
CA SER A 291 11.02 -38.54 13.29
C SER A 291 9.67 -38.08 13.85
N GLU A 292 9.21 -36.90 13.46
CA GLU A 292 7.93 -36.33 13.87
C GLU A 292 6.89 -36.59 12.78
N SER A 293 6.42 -37.83 12.67
CA SER A 293 5.66 -38.33 11.51
C SER A 293 4.30 -37.66 11.24
N ASN A 294 3.90 -36.57 11.92
CA ASN A 294 2.66 -35.85 11.59
C ASN A 294 2.47 -34.45 12.23
N GLU A 295 3.38 -33.47 12.09
CA GLU A 295 3.11 -32.16 12.72
C GLU A 295 3.81 -30.89 12.20
N TRP A 296 4.39 -30.89 10.99
CA TRP A 296 4.97 -29.67 10.40
C TRP A 296 4.07 -29.07 9.33
N SER A 297 3.15 -28.19 9.74
CA SER A 297 2.50 -27.28 8.80
C SER A 297 3.52 -26.27 8.27
N PHE A 298 3.29 -25.75 7.06
CA PHE A 298 4.16 -24.72 6.47
C PHE A 298 4.36 -23.50 7.40
N GLN A 299 3.29 -23.08 8.09
CA GLN A 299 3.37 -21.97 9.06
C GLN A 299 4.25 -22.30 10.28
N LYS A 300 4.17 -23.52 10.80
CA LYS A 300 5.00 -23.96 11.94
C LYS A 300 6.48 -24.03 11.53
N ALA A 301 6.76 -24.54 10.33
CA ALA A 301 8.12 -24.58 9.75
C ALA A 301 8.70 -23.16 9.60
N LYS A 302 7.91 -22.23 9.05
CA LYS A 302 8.31 -20.83 8.90
C LYS A 302 8.56 -20.14 10.24
N SER A 303 7.71 -20.36 11.25
CA SER A 303 7.92 -19.84 12.61
C SER A 303 9.23 -20.35 13.21
N ALA A 304 9.51 -21.65 13.10
CA ALA A 304 10.74 -22.24 13.65
C ALA A 304 12.01 -21.68 12.98
N VAL A 305 11.97 -21.46 11.66
CA VAL A 305 13.07 -20.78 10.94
C VAL A 305 13.24 -19.35 11.45
N MET A 306 12.14 -18.60 11.62
CA MET A 306 12.19 -17.23 12.14
C MET A 306 12.77 -17.17 13.56
N GLU A 307 12.33 -18.04 14.47
CA GLU A 307 12.86 -18.14 15.84
C GLU A 307 14.36 -18.47 15.85
N SER A 308 14.80 -19.35 14.94
CA SER A 308 16.21 -19.69 14.78
C SER A 308 17.04 -18.50 14.29
N ILE A 309 16.48 -17.70 13.38
CA ILE A 309 17.12 -16.46 12.90
C ILE A 309 17.21 -15.43 14.02
N GLU A 310 16.15 -15.26 14.83
CA GLU A 310 16.18 -14.37 16.00
C GLU A 310 17.23 -14.81 17.04
N MET A 311 17.33 -16.12 17.29
CA MET A 311 18.34 -16.71 18.14
C MET A 311 19.76 -16.42 17.63
N SER A 312 19.99 -16.47 16.32
CA SER A 312 21.30 -16.14 15.73
C SER A 312 21.75 -14.69 15.99
N ASN A 313 20.80 -13.77 16.14
CA ASN A 313 21.10 -12.37 16.42
C ASN A 313 21.48 -12.13 17.90
N THR A 314 21.09 -13.04 18.80
CA THR A 314 21.37 -12.95 20.24
C THR A 314 22.59 -13.77 20.67
N ILE A 315 22.83 -14.90 20.00
CA ILE A 315 23.91 -15.83 20.30
C ILE A 315 25.02 -15.67 19.26
N GLY A 316 26.23 -15.29 19.70
CA GLY A 316 27.40 -15.15 18.82
C GLY A 316 27.80 -16.47 18.14
N LEU A 317 28.47 -16.36 16.99
CA LEU A 317 28.83 -17.49 16.11
C LEU A 317 29.59 -18.61 16.83
N GLU A 318 30.54 -18.27 17.72
CA GLU A 318 31.37 -19.23 18.46
C GLU A 318 30.53 -20.08 19.42
N LYS A 319 29.61 -19.46 20.16
CA LYS A 319 28.71 -20.15 21.08
C LYS A 319 27.70 -21.05 20.36
N LEU A 320 27.26 -20.65 19.15
CA LEU A 320 26.41 -21.49 18.30
C LEU A 320 27.17 -22.73 17.82
N GLN A 321 28.45 -22.58 17.44
CA GLN A 321 29.28 -23.71 17.05
C GLN A 321 29.51 -24.69 18.21
N GLU A 322 29.77 -24.18 19.41
CA GLU A 322 29.89 -25.00 20.64
C GLU A 322 28.60 -25.76 20.92
N ARG A 323 27.43 -25.10 20.91
CA ARG A 323 26.13 -25.77 21.12
C ARG A 323 25.84 -26.84 20.07
N VAL A 324 26.11 -26.57 18.80
CA VAL A 324 25.94 -27.55 17.73
C VAL A 324 26.91 -28.74 17.87
N ALA A 325 28.04 -28.57 18.56
CA ALA A 325 29.01 -29.63 18.83
C ALA A 325 28.74 -30.41 20.13
N GLU A 326 28.18 -29.76 21.16
CA GLU A 326 27.86 -30.36 22.46
C GLU A 326 26.57 -31.19 22.45
N VAL A 327 25.59 -30.82 21.63
CA VAL A 327 24.29 -31.50 21.62
C VAL A 327 24.43 -32.89 20.97
N THR A 328 24.49 -33.92 21.82
CA THR A 328 24.73 -35.31 21.41
C THR A 328 23.44 -36.15 21.32
N GLU A 329 22.32 -35.70 21.92
CA GLU A 329 21.11 -36.52 22.12
C GLU A 329 19.80 -35.97 21.52
N MET A 330 19.78 -34.74 20.99
CA MET A 330 18.56 -34.11 20.43
C MET A 330 18.92 -33.33 19.17
N TYR A 331 18.26 -33.58 18.02
CA TYR A 331 18.61 -32.92 16.76
C TYR A 331 18.50 -31.38 16.87
N PRO A 332 19.61 -30.61 16.88
CA PRO A 332 19.57 -29.18 17.17
C PRO A 332 19.24 -28.40 15.88
N LEU A 333 18.06 -28.63 15.33
CA LEU A 333 17.61 -28.03 14.08
C LEU A 333 17.69 -26.49 14.15
N CYS A 334 17.20 -25.90 15.25
CA CYS A 334 17.20 -24.45 15.41
C CYS A 334 18.62 -23.87 15.48
N ASP A 335 19.55 -24.51 16.19
CA ASP A 335 20.94 -24.04 16.25
C ASP A 335 21.65 -24.21 14.90
N ALA A 336 21.37 -25.30 14.16
CA ALA A 336 21.93 -25.52 12.83
C ALA A 336 21.42 -24.48 11.82
N ILE A 337 20.13 -24.14 11.86
CA ILE A 337 19.54 -23.06 11.04
C ILE A 337 20.15 -21.71 11.44
N ALA A 338 20.26 -21.42 12.74
CA ALA A 338 20.85 -20.18 13.24
C ALA A 338 22.31 -20.01 12.77
N LEU A 339 23.11 -21.08 12.84
CA LEU A 339 24.51 -21.08 12.40
C LEU A 339 24.64 -20.94 10.88
N ALA A 340 23.78 -21.63 10.11
CA ALA A 340 23.72 -21.49 8.66
C ALA A 340 23.33 -20.05 8.26
N TYR A 341 22.31 -19.47 8.88
CA TYR A 341 21.90 -18.09 8.64
C TYR A 341 23.04 -17.10 8.94
N ALA A 342 23.73 -17.23 10.08
CA ALA A 342 24.80 -16.31 10.46
C ALA A 342 25.99 -16.33 9.49
N THR A 343 26.29 -17.47 8.87
CA THR A 343 27.36 -17.59 7.85
C THR A 343 26.91 -17.09 6.48
N VAL A 344 25.69 -17.46 6.06
CA VAL A 344 25.07 -16.95 4.83
C VAL A 344 24.90 -15.43 4.86
N LEU A 345 24.57 -14.85 6.03
CA LEU A 345 24.44 -13.41 6.21
C LEU A 345 25.75 -12.69 5.86
N LYS A 346 26.90 -13.20 6.30
CA LYS A 346 28.21 -12.60 5.98
C LYS A 346 28.48 -12.62 4.48
N ASP A 347 28.17 -13.73 3.81
CA ASP A 347 28.32 -13.83 2.35
C ASP A 347 27.36 -12.85 1.63
N CYS A 348 26.13 -12.70 2.14
CA CYS A 348 25.14 -11.76 1.60
C CYS A 348 25.57 -10.30 1.83
N GLU A 349 26.14 -9.96 2.98
CA GLU A 349 26.65 -8.61 3.26
C GLU A 349 27.75 -8.21 2.28
N ILE A 350 28.71 -9.11 2.00
CA ILE A 350 29.77 -8.88 1.01
C ILE A 350 29.15 -8.73 -0.38
N HIS A 351 28.25 -9.65 -0.76
CA HIS A 351 27.61 -9.60 -2.08
C HIS A 351 26.79 -8.32 -2.30
N CYS A 352 25.93 -7.95 -1.35
CA CYS A 352 25.13 -6.73 -1.42
C CYS A 352 26.01 -5.47 -1.41
N PHE A 353 27.14 -5.48 -0.70
CA PHE A 353 28.09 -4.36 -0.72
C PHE A 353 28.73 -4.18 -2.10
N ASP A 354 29.24 -5.26 -2.69
CA ASP A 354 29.89 -5.24 -4.01
C ASP A 354 28.89 -4.89 -5.12
N GLU A 355 27.71 -5.53 -5.13
CA GLU A 355 26.64 -5.24 -6.08
C GLU A 355 26.12 -3.80 -5.90
N GLY A 356 26.00 -3.34 -4.65
CA GLY A 356 25.61 -1.97 -4.33
C GLY A 356 26.60 -0.95 -4.90
N ALA A 357 27.91 -1.21 -4.81
CA ALA A 357 28.94 -0.36 -5.42
C ALA A 357 28.82 -0.33 -6.95
N GLU A 358 28.57 -1.46 -7.60
CA GLU A 358 28.32 -1.53 -9.03
C GLU A 358 27.05 -0.77 -9.44
N VAL A 359 25.95 -0.94 -8.70
CA VAL A 359 24.70 -0.21 -8.97
C VAL A 359 24.91 1.30 -8.82
N LYS A 360 25.74 1.75 -7.88
CA LYS A 360 26.10 3.18 -7.74
C LYS A 360 26.85 3.71 -8.96
N THR A 361 27.79 2.96 -9.53
CA THR A 361 28.50 3.39 -10.75
C THR A 361 27.57 3.42 -11.98
N LEU A 362 26.55 2.58 -12.02
CA LEU A 362 25.48 2.60 -13.03
C LEU A 362 24.47 3.75 -12.84
N GLY A 363 24.65 4.62 -11.83
CA GLY A 363 23.78 5.77 -11.56
C GLY A 363 22.69 5.53 -10.50
N GLY A 364 22.74 4.42 -9.78
CA GLY A 364 21.85 4.08 -8.67
C GLY A 364 20.41 3.78 -9.10
N LEU A 365 19.46 3.88 -8.17
CA LEU A 365 18.04 3.58 -8.46
C LEU A 365 17.44 4.59 -9.42
N HIS A 366 16.80 4.09 -10.48
CA HIS A 366 16.00 4.89 -11.40
C HIS A 366 14.50 4.78 -11.07
N VAL A 367 13.82 5.90 -10.84
CA VAL A 367 12.40 5.93 -10.48
C VAL A 367 11.59 6.57 -11.60
N ILE A 368 10.58 5.85 -12.11
CA ILE A 368 9.69 6.33 -13.17
C ILE A 368 8.29 6.51 -12.58
N GLY A 369 7.76 7.73 -12.59
CA GLY A 369 6.35 8.00 -12.33
C GLY A 369 5.56 7.98 -13.64
N THR A 370 4.55 7.12 -13.77
CA THR A 370 3.77 6.96 -15.02
C THR A 370 2.52 7.86 -15.10
N SER A 371 2.28 8.65 -14.06
CA SER A 371 1.22 9.65 -13.92
C SER A 371 1.56 10.57 -12.75
N LEU A 372 0.98 11.76 -12.71
CA LEU A 372 1.00 12.61 -11.51
C LEU A 372 -0.13 12.20 -10.56
N HIS A 373 0.18 12.13 -9.27
CA HIS A 373 -0.83 11.97 -8.24
C HIS A 373 -1.57 13.30 -8.00
N GLU A 374 -2.69 13.21 -7.29
CA GLU A 374 -3.51 14.37 -6.93
C GLU A 374 -2.80 15.36 -5.98
N SER A 375 -1.66 14.95 -5.42
CA SER A 375 -0.81 15.79 -4.57
C SER A 375 0.67 15.58 -4.88
N ARG A 376 1.40 16.69 -5.01
CA ARG A 376 2.86 16.74 -5.19
C ARG A 376 3.61 16.02 -4.07
N ARG A 377 3.02 15.97 -2.88
CA ARG A 377 3.59 15.27 -1.73
C ARG A 377 3.76 13.77 -2.00
N ILE A 378 2.80 13.15 -2.71
CA ILE A 378 2.84 11.72 -3.04
C ILE A 378 3.88 11.46 -4.15
N ASP A 379 3.93 12.33 -5.15
CA ASP A 379 4.96 12.27 -6.19
C ASP A 379 6.37 12.40 -5.59
N ASN A 380 6.56 13.31 -4.63
CA ASN A 380 7.84 13.47 -3.93
C ASN A 380 8.21 12.27 -3.07
N GLN A 381 7.23 11.51 -2.55
CA GLN A 381 7.51 10.24 -1.86
C GLN A 381 8.00 9.17 -2.82
N LEU A 382 7.43 9.11 -4.03
CA LEU A 382 7.93 8.22 -5.07
C LEU A 382 9.36 8.62 -5.46
N ARG A 383 9.63 9.91 -5.72
CA ARG A 383 10.99 10.42 -5.99
C ARG A 383 11.96 10.10 -4.86
N GLY A 384 11.51 10.24 -3.62
CA GLY A 384 12.28 9.98 -2.40
C GLY A 384 12.68 8.51 -2.20
N ARG A 385 12.21 7.58 -3.05
CA ARG A 385 12.70 6.21 -3.08
C ARG A 385 14.12 6.10 -3.62
N ALA A 386 14.55 7.03 -4.48
CA ALA A 386 15.91 7.12 -4.98
C ALA A 386 16.74 8.16 -4.20
N GLY A 387 18.06 7.99 -4.23
CA GLY A 387 19.03 8.93 -3.66
C GLY A 387 19.08 8.97 -2.13
N ARG A 388 18.86 7.83 -1.47
CA ARG A 388 18.88 7.73 -0.01
C ARG A 388 20.32 7.72 0.50
N GLN A 389 20.57 8.32 1.66
CA GLN A 389 21.91 8.40 2.25
C GLN A 389 23.00 8.92 1.27
N GLY A 390 22.64 9.88 0.42
CA GLY A 390 23.58 10.46 -0.55
C GLY A 390 23.96 9.52 -1.70
N ASP A 391 23.23 8.41 -1.90
CA ASP A 391 23.42 7.55 -3.06
C ASP A 391 23.08 8.30 -4.37
N PRO A 392 23.71 7.92 -5.49
CA PRO A 392 23.25 8.34 -6.80
C PRO A 392 21.85 7.78 -7.08
N GLY A 393 21.11 8.47 -7.92
CA GLY A 393 19.78 8.05 -8.35
C GLY A 393 19.20 9.06 -9.31
N SER A 394 18.19 8.64 -10.08
CA SER A 394 17.44 9.59 -10.90
C SER A 394 15.95 9.30 -10.88
N THR A 395 15.17 10.35 -11.12
CA THR A 395 13.71 10.26 -11.19
C THR A 395 13.21 10.90 -12.47
N ARG A 396 12.16 10.34 -13.07
CA ARG A 396 11.49 10.91 -14.24
C ARG A 396 10.00 10.67 -14.14
N PHE A 397 9.19 11.66 -14.51
CA PHE A 397 7.75 11.49 -14.66
C PHE A 397 7.38 11.52 -16.14
N MET A 398 6.63 10.52 -16.57
CA MET A 398 6.05 10.40 -17.90
C MET A 398 4.54 10.48 -17.76
N VAL A 399 3.93 11.49 -18.36
CA VAL A 399 2.53 11.83 -18.13
C VAL A 399 1.81 11.94 -19.45
N SER A 400 0.57 11.47 -19.53
CA SER A 400 -0.26 11.61 -20.72
C SER A 400 -1.37 12.63 -20.48
N LEU A 401 -1.73 13.42 -21.49
CA LEU A 401 -2.92 14.27 -21.45
C LEU A 401 -4.22 13.47 -21.26
N GLN A 402 -4.17 12.16 -21.50
CA GLN A 402 -5.28 11.21 -21.32
C GLN A 402 -5.29 10.54 -19.92
N ASP A 403 -4.32 10.84 -19.04
CA ASP A 403 -4.30 10.27 -17.68
C ASP A 403 -5.53 10.70 -16.87
N GLU A 404 -5.93 9.87 -15.90
CA GLU A 404 -7.15 10.06 -15.11
C GLU A 404 -7.19 11.40 -14.36
N MET A 405 -6.06 11.84 -13.78
CA MET A 405 -5.99 13.10 -13.05
C MET A 405 -6.36 14.29 -13.96
N PHE A 406 -5.81 14.33 -15.17
CA PHE A 406 -6.14 15.38 -16.13
C PHE A 406 -7.59 15.27 -16.60
N ARG A 407 -8.10 14.06 -16.88
CA ARG A 407 -9.52 13.90 -17.24
C ARG A 407 -10.48 14.41 -16.16
N LYS A 408 -10.15 14.23 -14.88
CA LYS A 408 -10.98 14.69 -13.76
C LYS A 408 -10.93 16.20 -13.53
N PHE A 409 -9.75 16.82 -13.66
CA PHE A 409 -9.53 18.22 -13.28
C PHE A 409 -9.38 19.18 -14.47
N ASN A 410 -9.37 18.69 -15.71
CA ASN A 410 -9.33 19.52 -16.90
C ASN A 410 -10.72 20.10 -17.19
N LEU A 411 -11.04 21.18 -16.48
CA LEU A 411 -12.29 21.95 -16.64
C LEU A 411 -12.37 22.70 -17.99
N ASP A 412 -11.23 22.87 -18.68
CA ASP A 412 -11.16 23.55 -19.97
C ASP A 412 -10.47 22.66 -21.00
N THR A 413 -11.28 21.96 -21.81
CA THR A 413 -10.81 21.04 -22.85
C THR A 413 -10.19 21.75 -24.05
N GLU A 414 -10.42 23.06 -24.25
CA GLU A 414 -10.04 23.72 -25.49
C GLU A 414 -8.53 23.74 -25.74
N TRP A 415 -7.72 24.05 -24.71
CA TRP A 415 -6.27 24.12 -24.88
C TRP A 415 -5.66 22.72 -25.08
N ALA A 416 -6.15 21.71 -24.36
CA ALA A 416 -5.67 20.33 -24.47
C ALA A 416 -6.04 19.73 -25.84
N VAL A 417 -7.27 19.95 -26.31
CA VAL A 417 -7.71 19.53 -27.65
C VAL A 417 -6.96 20.30 -28.74
N ARG A 418 -6.72 21.61 -28.60
CA ARG A 418 -5.88 22.39 -29.53
C ARG A 418 -4.43 21.92 -29.55
N LEU A 419 -3.88 21.55 -28.39
CA LEU A 419 -2.52 21.03 -28.29
C LEU A 419 -2.42 19.64 -28.93
N ILE A 420 -3.35 18.73 -28.62
CA ILE A 420 -3.42 17.39 -29.21
C ILE A 420 -3.59 17.49 -30.72
N SER A 421 -4.50 18.34 -31.22
CA SER A 421 -4.76 18.52 -32.67
C SER A 421 -3.61 19.17 -33.44
N ARG A 422 -2.77 20.00 -32.79
CA ARG A 422 -1.55 20.57 -33.40
C ARG A 422 -0.37 19.61 -33.39
N ILE A 423 -0.37 18.64 -32.47
CA ILE A 423 0.70 17.65 -32.30
C ILE A 423 0.39 16.36 -33.06
N THR A 424 -0.86 16.15 -33.51
CA THR A 424 -1.27 14.95 -34.25
C THR A 424 -0.77 14.96 -35.70
N ASP A 425 0.53 14.73 -35.87
CA ASP A 425 1.12 14.13 -37.08
C ASP A 425 1.44 12.65 -36.86
N GLY A 426 0.65 11.95 -36.02
CA GLY A 426 0.74 10.50 -35.83
C GLY A 426 1.98 9.99 -35.09
N GLU A 427 2.91 10.86 -34.69
CA GLU A 427 4.12 10.47 -33.97
C GLU A 427 3.90 10.50 -32.45
N ASP A 428 4.09 9.36 -31.80
CA ASP A 428 3.96 9.13 -30.36
C ASP A 428 5.13 9.79 -29.56
N ILE A 429 5.56 11.00 -29.93
CA ILE A 429 6.77 11.68 -29.40
C ILE A 429 6.49 12.42 -28.08
N ALA A 430 7.51 12.46 -27.21
CA ALA A 430 7.50 13.24 -25.99
C ALA A 430 7.48 14.76 -26.25
N ILE A 431 6.53 15.46 -25.64
CA ILE A 431 6.35 16.90 -25.69
C ILE A 431 7.23 17.54 -24.62
N GLU A 432 8.41 18.01 -25.00
CA GLU A 432 9.37 18.67 -24.09
C GLU A 432 9.20 20.20 -24.06
N SER A 433 7.95 20.66 -23.86
CA SER A 433 7.65 22.10 -23.74
C SER A 433 7.44 22.51 -22.28
N ASN A 434 8.27 23.44 -21.80
CA ASN A 434 8.14 24.03 -20.46
C ASN A 434 6.76 24.65 -20.22
N ALA A 435 6.09 25.16 -21.25
CA ALA A 435 4.75 25.71 -21.13
C ALA A 435 3.71 24.64 -20.79
N VAL A 436 3.79 23.47 -21.43
CA VAL A 436 2.89 22.34 -21.18
C VAL A 436 3.10 21.80 -19.77
N VAL A 437 4.34 21.55 -19.37
CA VAL A 437 4.67 21.08 -18.02
C VAL A 437 4.14 22.04 -16.94
N LYS A 438 4.29 23.36 -17.15
CA LYS A 438 3.76 24.37 -16.22
C LYS A 438 2.23 24.30 -16.08
N GLN A 439 1.50 24.05 -17.17
CA GLN A 439 0.04 23.87 -17.13
C GLN A 439 -0.35 22.59 -16.38
N LEU A 440 0.34 21.47 -16.62
CA LEU A 440 0.06 20.20 -15.94
C LEU A 440 0.29 20.31 -14.42
N LEU A 441 1.36 20.98 -14.00
CA LEU A 441 1.61 21.27 -12.58
C LEU A 441 0.55 22.22 -12.00
N GLY A 442 0.02 23.15 -12.80
CA GLY A 442 -1.10 24.01 -12.41
C GLY A 442 -2.37 23.22 -12.10
N LEU A 443 -2.69 22.20 -12.92
CA LEU A 443 -3.83 21.30 -12.69
C LEU A 443 -3.65 20.50 -11.40
N GLN A 444 -2.44 20.03 -11.11
CA GLN A 444 -2.15 19.34 -9.86
C GLN A 444 -2.37 20.24 -8.62
N ILE A 445 -1.97 21.51 -8.68
CA ILE A 445 -2.24 22.48 -7.60
C ILE A 445 -3.76 22.69 -7.42
N ASN A 446 -4.54 22.70 -8.51
CA ASN A 446 -5.99 22.81 -8.43
C ASN A 446 -6.61 21.56 -7.78
N ALA A 447 -6.11 20.37 -8.09
CA ALA A 447 -6.52 19.14 -7.42
C ALA A 447 -6.22 19.18 -5.91
N GLU A 448 -5.02 19.65 -5.51
CA GLU A 448 -4.66 19.83 -4.10
C GLU A 448 -5.65 20.78 -3.37
N LYS A 449 -5.98 21.92 -3.99
CA LYS A 449 -6.95 22.88 -3.44
C LYS A 449 -8.34 22.29 -3.30
N TYR A 450 -8.79 21.53 -4.29
CA TYR A 450 -10.08 20.85 -4.26
C TYR A 450 -10.17 19.90 -3.07
N TYR A 451 -9.19 19.01 -2.90
CA TYR A 451 -9.16 18.08 -1.78
C TYR A 451 -8.94 18.75 -0.42
N PHE A 452 -8.19 19.85 -0.37
CA PHE A 452 -8.09 20.68 0.82
C PHE A 452 -9.46 21.24 1.22
N GLY A 453 -10.26 21.72 0.26
CA GLY A 453 -11.63 22.18 0.51
C GLY A 453 -12.52 21.10 1.10
N ILE A 454 -12.47 19.87 0.55
CA ILE A 454 -13.22 18.72 1.09
C ILE A 454 -12.82 18.44 2.54
N ARG A 455 -11.52 18.37 2.84
CA ARG A 455 -11.04 18.12 4.21
C ARG A 455 -11.46 19.23 5.17
N LYS A 456 -11.40 20.48 4.74
CA LYS A 456 -11.82 21.63 5.53
C LYS A 456 -13.30 21.53 5.91
N ASN A 457 -14.17 21.26 4.94
CA ASN A 457 -15.61 21.12 5.18
C ASN A 457 -15.88 19.97 6.15
N LEU A 458 -15.21 18.82 5.98
CA LEU A 458 -15.36 17.67 6.87
C LEU A 458 -14.98 18.01 8.32
N VAL A 459 -13.94 18.82 8.53
CA VAL A 459 -13.55 19.29 9.86
C VAL A 459 -14.59 20.25 10.45
N GLU A 460 -15.10 21.19 9.65
CA GLU A 460 -16.13 22.14 10.09
C GLU A 460 -17.41 21.41 10.55
N PHE A 461 -17.82 20.34 9.85
CA PHE A 461 -18.94 19.50 10.29
C PHE A 461 -18.62 18.69 11.55
N ASP A 462 -17.41 18.11 11.64
CA ASP A 462 -17.04 17.30 12.79
C ASP A 462 -16.86 18.12 14.07
N GLU A 463 -16.49 19.40 13.97
CA GLU A 463 -16.41 20.31 15.14
C GLU A 463 -17.78 20.47 15.85
N VAL A 464 -18.88 20.45 15.10
CA VAL A 464 -20.24 20.46 15.68
C VAL A 464 -20.53 19.13 16.40
N LEU A 465 -20.21 18.01 15.75
CA LEU A 465 -20.42 16.67 16.33
C LEU A 465 -19.49 16.41 17.51
N GLU A 466 -18.31 17.01 17.55
CA GLU A 466 -17.34 16.89 18.61
C GLU A 466 -17.90 17.40 19.95
N VAL A 467 -18.61 18.53 19.95
CA VAL A 467 -19.24 19.07 21.16
C VAL A 467 -20.27 18.10 21.73
N GLN A 468 -21.16 17.59 20.88
CA GLN A 468 -22.19 16.62 21.28
C GLN A 468 -21.56 15.32 21.80
N ARG A 469 -20.58 14.80 21.05
CA ARG A 469 -19.85 13.58 21.39
C ARG A 469 -19.11 13.72 22.71
N LYS A 470 -18.44 14.85 22.96
CA LYS A 470 -17.74 15.10 24.23
C LYS A 470 -18.71 15.14 25.40
N HIS A 471 -19.88 15.75 25.24
CA HIS A 471 -20.90 15.77 26.28
C HIS A 471 -21.42 14.35 26.60
N ILE A 472 -21.86 13.61 25.58
CA ILE A 472 -22.39 12.25 25.76
C ILE A 472 -21.32 11.31 26.33
N TYR A 473 -20.09 11.39 25.83
CA TYR A 473 -19.00 10.52 26.29
C TYR A 473 -18.58 10.87 27.72
N SER A 474 -18.59 12.15 28.11
CA SER A 474 -18.37 12.56 29.49
C SER A 474 -19.44 11.98 30.42
N LEU A 475 -20.72 12.12 30.07
CA LEU A 475 -21.83 11.58 30.86
C LEU A 475 -21.71 10.06 30.99
N ARG A 476 -21.45 9.36 29.88
CA ARG A 476 -21.25 7.92 29.87
C ARG A 476 -20.06 7.50 30.72
N GLN A 477 -18.95 8.22 30.67
CA GLN A 477 -17.76 7.91 31.47
C GLN A 477 -18.03 8.09 32.96
N VAL A 478 -18.76 9.15 33.35
CA VAL A 478 -19.19 9.36 34.74
C VAL A 478 -20.08 8.21 35.22
N ILE A 479 -21.04 7.76 34.42
CA ILE A 479 -21.91 6.63 34.80
C ILE A 479 -21.14 5.32 34.90
N LEU A 480 -20.16 5.08 34.03
CA LEU A 480 -19.41 3.83 33.98
C LEU A 480 -18.25 3.76 35.00
N SER A 481 -17.67 4.90 35.36
CA SER A 481 -16.46 4.96 36.20
C SER A 481 -16.64 5.75 37.49
N GLY A 482 -17.76 6.46 37.64
CA GLY A 482 -18.09 7.22 38.85
C GLY A 482 -18.55 6.33 39.99
N ASP A 483 -18.51 6.91 41.18
CA ASP A 483 -19.10 6.34 42.38
C ASP A 483 -20.63 6.53 42.41
N SER A 484 -21.28 5.86 43.36
CA SER A 484 -22.75 5.86 43.48
C SER A 484 -23.32 7.27 43.71
N GLU A 485 -22.58 8.14 44.40
CA GLU A 485 -23.01 9.53 44.64
C GLU A 485 -23.01 10.33 43.33
N SER A 486 -21.93 10.28 42.55
CA SER A 486 -21.85 11.00 41.26
C SER A 486 -22.91 10.55 40.26
N CYS A 487 -23.24 9.24 40.24
CA CYS A 487 -24.33 8.74 39.40
C CYS A 487 -25.71 9.25 39.87
N SER A 488 -25.94 9.30 41.18
CA SER A 488 -27.21 9.75 41.75
C SER A 488 -27.49 11.23 41.43
N GLU A 489 -26.49 12.09 41.57
CA GLU A 489 -26.60 13.53 41.27
C GLU A 489 -26.95 13.79 39.81
N GLN A 490 -26.34 13.04 38.88
CA GLN A 490 -26.65 13.14 37.45
C GLN A 490 -28.09 12.71 37.13
N ILE A 491 -28.57 11.62 37.73
CA ILE A 491 -29.95 11.15 37.55
C ILE A 491 -30.95 12.19 38.08
N PHE A 492 -30.68 12.79 39.24
CA PHE A 492 -31.54 13.84 39.80
C PHE A 492 -31.55 15.11 38.95
N GLN A 493 -30.41 15.52 38.37
CA GLN A 493 -30.36 16.65 37.44
C GLN A 493 -31.17 16.42 36.16
N VAL A 494 -31.11 15.22 35.58
CA VAL A 494 -31.92 14.88 34.40
C VAL A 494 -33.41 14.88 34.74
N HIS A 495 -33.79 14.37 35.91
CA HIS A 495 -35.18 14.38 36.36
C HIS A 495 -35.71 15.81 36.57
N ALA A 496 -34.91 16.70 37.17
CA ALA A 496 -35.29 18.08 37.43
C ALA A 496 -35.38 18.95 36.16
N SER A 497 -34.70 18.58 35.08
CA SER A 497 -34.73 19.31 33.80
C SER A 497 -35.83 18.83 32.83
N CYS A 498 -36.42 17.65 33.08
CA CYS A 498 -37.60 17.16 32.36
C CYS A 498 -38.93 17.53 33.04
N SER A 499 -38.87 18.18 34.21
CA SER A 499 -40.01 18.71 34.98
C SER A 499 -40.17 20.19 34.69
#